data_AF-A0A443K8I7-F1
#
_entry.id   AF-A0A443K8I7-F1
#
_cell.length_a   1.000
_cell.length_b   1.000
_cell.length_c   1.000
_cell.angle_alpha   90.00
_cell.angle_beta   90.00
_cell.angle_gamma   90.00
#
_symmetry.space_group_name_H-M   'P 1'
#
loop_
_entity.id
_entity.type
_entity.pdbx_description
1 polymer ?
#
loop_
_entity_poly.entity_id
_entity_poly.type
_entity_poly.pdbx_seq_one_letter_code
_entity_poly.pdbx_strand_id
1 'polypeptide(L)'
;MPAQYARDPIPGVTTAAFLNTRNCSFGWRRFLDQKTFLFLQGPHGPFFHRLAQMLRLAGQGILRVGFNRGDEVFWPDRDSYIPYTNKPEHWPEVIAELIAARGITDLVLYGDTRPIHAEAIAVARQMGLTVHVFEEGYLRPYWITYERGGSNGNSRLMSLTVPQMRAALARSQIEFPDAPPRWGDMRHHMFYGALYHFLVMANNGAYPNFRPHRELTVRQEFRLYLHQLLTMPWNRLQRAIATHRVRSSGCPVHLVLMQLEHDSSFRAHSDFASQTEFIDRVMAGFARGAPKHHHLVFKAHPLEDGRVPITRAIDRATRAHGLQGRVHYIRGGKLAGLLAQARSAVTVNSTAAQQVLWRGLPLKAFGRAVYSKPEFVSPQSIADFFAAPRRPDTRAYRDYRHYLLETSQVPGGYYSTKGRRILLRQVVDMMLSPEDPYDALSIGNATPRQQLRVAR
;
A
#
# COMPACT_ATOMS: atom_id res chain seq x y z
N MET A 1 -20.67 12.50 74.81
CA MET A 1 -19.65 12.16 75.82
C MET A 1 -18.66 11.18 75.19
N PRO A 2 -17.37 11.18 75.58
CA PRO A 2 -16.49 12.26 76.05
C PRO A 2 -15.33 12.47 75.03
N ALA A 3 -14.36 13.39 75.13
CA ALA A 3 -14.23 14.70 75.80
C ALA A 3 -13.12 15.51 75.08
N GLN A 4 -13.20 16.85 75.19
CA GLN A 4 -12.13 17.85 75.45
C GLN A 4 -10.67 17.45 75.15
N TYR A 5 -9.84 18.30 74.52
CA TYR A 5 -9.42 19.59 75.08
C TYR A 5 -9.01 20.64 74.01
N ALA A 6 -9.06 21.93 74.40
CA ALA A 6 -8.71 23.09 73.58
C ALA A 6 -7.29 23.64 73.84
N ARG A 7 -6.76 24.46 72.92
CA ARG A 7 -6.07 25.77 73.17
C ARG A 7 -5.44 26.38 71.88
N ASP A 8 -5.90 27.58 71.51
CA ASP A 8 -5.12 28.63 70.82
C ASP A 8 -4.23 29.40 71.85
N PRO A 9 -3.39 30.44 71.56
CA PRO A 9 -3.21 31.22 70.31
C PRO A 9 -1.77 31.71 69.90
N ILE A 10 -1.67 32.27 68.67
CA ILE A 10 -0.99 33.51 68.13
C ILE A 10 -0.16 34.40 69.13
N PRO A 11 0.97 35.15 68.81
CA PRO A 11 1.50 35.70 67.51
C PRO A 11 3.07 35.72 67.26
N GLY A 12 3.51 36.27 66.09
CA GLY A 12 4.76 37.06 65.90
C GLY A 12 6.05 36.31 65.43
N VAL A 13 7.10 36.90 64.81
CA VAL A 13 7.49 38.29 64.45
C VAL A 13 8.39 38.29 63.18
N THR A 14 8.01 39.12 62.20
CA THR A 14 8.76 39.91 61.19
C THR A 14 10.19 39.56 60.64
N THR A 15 10.30 39.68 59.30
CA THR A 15 11.39 40.28 58.46
C THR A 15 12.44 39.42 57.71
N ALA A 16 12.53 39.69 56.40
CA ALA A 16 13.67 39.62 55.48
C ALA A 16 14.36 38.28 55.11
N ALA A 17 14.04 37.83 53.89
CA ALA A 17 14.97 37.49 52.80
C ALA A 17 16.13 36.52 53.05
N PHE A 18 15.94 35.26 52.64
CA PHE A 18 16.98 34.50 51.93
C PHE A 18 16.37 33.63 50.82
N LEU A 19 17.13 33.46 49.73
CA LEU A 19 16.73 32.70 48.53
C LEU A 19 16.44 31.22 48.85
N ASN A 20 15.28 30.70 48.48
CA ASN A 20 15.15 29.27 48.17
C ASN A 20 13.99 28.95 47.22
N THR A 21 14.30 28.78 45.94
CA THR A 21 13.39 28.21 44.93
C THR A 21 13.16 26.72 45.18
N ARG A 22 12.11 26.37 45.95
CA ARG A 22 11.71 24.97 46.14
C ARG A 22 10.91 24.43 44.95
N ASN A 23 11.61 23.72 44.08
CA ASN A 23 11.15 22.62 43.22
C ASN A 23 9.63 22.36 43.15
N CYS A 24 8.94 23.01 42.20
CA CYS A 24 7.84 22.38 41.47
C CYS A 24 8.39 21.77 40.17
N SER A 25 9.25 20.76 40.30
CA SER A 25 9.71 19.94 39.17
C SER A 25 8.60 19.00 38.73
N PHE A 26 7.59 19.54 38.04
CA PHE A 26 6.58 18.74 37.35
C PHE A 26 7.28 17.97 36.23
N GLY A 27 7.55 16.69 36.50
CA GLY A 27 8.49 15.85 35.75
C GLY A 27 7.98 15.43 34.38
N TRP A 28 7.84 16.38 33.44
CA TRP A 28 7.92 16.07 32.02
C TRP A 28 9.30 15.48 31.76
N ARG A 29 9.38 14.14 31.70
CA ARG A 29 10.58 13.44 31.22
C ARG A 29 10.76 13.72 29.74
N ARG A 30 11.39 14.88 29.49
CA ARG A 30 12.21 15.20 28.33
C ARG A 30 13.10 14.00 28.02
N PHE A 31 12.68 13.22 27.02
CA PHE A 31 13.47 12.53 25.99
C PHE A 31 12.47 11.67 25.20
N LEU A 32 11.77 12.30 24.24
CA LEU A 32 11.66 11.61 22.96
C LEU A 32 13.10 11.62 22.43
N ASP A 33 13.76 10.46 22.42
CA ASP A 33 15.11 10.36 21.86
C ASP A 33 15.08 10.98 20.46
N GLN A 34 16.03 11.88 20.18
CA GLN A 34 16.03 12.63 18.93
C GLN A 34 16.37 11.68 17.80
N LYS A 35 15.34 11.17 17.13
CA LYS A 35 15.46 10.25 16.00
C LYS A 35 15.99 11.01 14.78
N THR A 36 16.74 10.30 13.94
CA THR A 36 17.15 10.77 12.62
C THR A 36 16.56 9.86 11.57
N PHE A 37 15.56 10.38 10.83
CA PHE A 37 14.88 9.65 9.76
C PHE A 37 15.59 9.84 8.42
N LEU A 38 15.95 8.74 7.76
CA LEU A 38 16.48 8.72 6.39
C LEU A 38 15.39 8.37 5.39
N PHE A 39 15.04 9.31 4.53
CA PHE A 39 14.08 9.10 3.45
C PHE A 39 14.77 8.61 2.17
N LEU A 40 14.34 7.46 1.65
CA LEU A 40 14.70 6.95 0.32
C LEU A 40 13.62 7.31 -0.72
N GLN A 41 13.64 6.67 -1.91
CA GLN A 41 12.71 6.99 -3.00
C GLN A 41 11.24 6.88 -2.55
N GLY A 42 10.46 7.91 -2.88
CA GLY A 42 9.09 8.08 -2.37
C GLY A 42 7.99 7.92 -3.43
N PRO A 43 6.71 8.10 -3.04
CA PRO A 43 5.63 8.30 -4.01
C PRO A 43 5.83 9.65 -4.72
N HIS A 44 5.53 9.70 -6.03
CA HIS A 44 5.74 10.91 -6.83
C HIS A 44 4.96 12.13 -6.27
N GLY A 45 5.66 13.26 -6.12
CA GLY A 45 5.08 14.51 -5.64
C GLY A 45 5.52 14.89 -4.21
N PRO A 46 4.90 15.94 -3.63
CA PRO A 46 5.41 16.62 -2.43
C PRO A 46 5.07 15.91 -1.10
N PHE A 47 4.72 14.62 -1.09
CA PHE A 47 4.26 13.96 0.13
C PHE A 47 5.40 13.75 1.14
N PHE A 48 6.50 13.10 0.75
CA PHE A 48 7.62 12.84 1.66
C PHE A 48 8.27 14.12 2.19
N HIS A 49 8.41 15.17 1.38
CA HIS A 49 8.89 16.46 1.87
C HIS A 49 7.96 17.08 2.93
N ARG A 50 6.63 16.99 2.76
CA ARG A 50 5.69 17.45 3.79
C ARG A 50 5.67 16.58 5.05
N LEU A 51 5.89 15.27 4.91
CA LEU A 51 6.05 14.35 6.05
C LEU A 51 7.31 14.70 6.84
N ALA A 52 8.43 14.93 6.15
CA ALA A 52 9.67 15.43 6.73
C ALA A 52 9.50 16.77 7.46
N GLN A 53 8.77 17.73 6.87
CA GLN A 53 8.45 19.00 7.54
C GLN A 53 7.70 18.78 8.86
N MET A 54 6.70 17.90 8.90
CA MET A 54 5.96 17.58 10.13
C MET A 54 6.85 16.90 11.19
N LEU A 55 7.74 16.00 10.79
CA LEU A 55 8.68 15.34 11.71
C LEU A 55 9.72 16.33 12.29
N ARG A 56 10.18 17.32 11.51
CA ARG A 56 11.03 18.41 12.04
C ARG A 56 10.31 19.31 13.04
N LEU A 57 9.03 19.60 12.79
CA LEU A 57 8.21 20.32 13.76
C LEU A 57 8.04 19.53 15.08
N ALA A 58 8.14 18.20 15.02
CA ALA A 58 8.24 17.31 16.18
C ALA A 58 9.68 17.12 16.71
N GLY A 59 10.65 17.96 16.31
CA GLY A 59 12.02 17.98 16.81
C GLY A 59 12.97 16.92 16.23
N GLN A 60 12.57 16.20 15.18
CA GLN A 60 13.34 15.07 14.65
C GLN A 60 14.34 15.48 13.57
N GLY A 61 15.49 14.80 13.54
CA GLY A 61 16.48 14.89 12.47
C GLY A 61 15.94 14.25 11.19
N ILE A 62 16.21 14.86 10.04
CA ILE A 62 15.74 14.36 8.74
C ILE A 62 16.85 14.45 7.71
N LEU A 63 17.06 13.37 6.97
CA LEU A 63 17.89 13.30 5.76
C LEU A 63 17.09 12.67 4.61
N ARG A 64 17.47 12.97 3.37
CA ARG A 64 16.99 12.26 2.17
C ARG A 64 18.17 11.84 1.31
N VAL A 65 18.19 10.57 0.91
CA VAL A 65 18.98 10.14 -0.26
C VAL A 65 18.08 10.17 -1.49
N GLY A 66 18.53 10.81 -2.55
CA GLY A 66 17.84 10.85 -3.83
C GLY A 66 18.69 10.26 -4.95
N PHE A 67 18.05 9.46 -5.80
CA PHE A 67 18.70 8.62 -6.82
C PHE A 67 18.55 9.19 -8.24
N ASN A 68 17.79 10.27 -8.40
CA ASN A 68 17.46 10.90 -9.68
C ASN A 68 16.91 12.32 -9.45
N ARG A 69 16.79 13.08 -10.54
CA ARG A 69 16.30 14.47 -10.52
C ARG A 69 14.87 14.64 -9.98
N GLY A 70 14.02 13.63 -10.11
CA GLY A 70 12.66 13.65 -9.55
C GLY A 70 12.69 13.68 -8.02
N ASP A 71 13.54 12.86 -7.40
CA ASP A 71 13.72 12.87 -5.94
C ASP A 71 14.29 14.20 -5.41
N GLU A 72 15.15 14.84 -6.20
CA GLU A 72 15.73 16.15 -5.89
C GLU A 72 14.70 17.28 -5.96
N VAL A 73 13.93 17.36 -7.05
CA VAL A 73 12.99 18.47 -7.26
C VAL A 73 11.80 18.43 -6.29
N PHE A 74 11.38 17.24 -5.86
CA PHE A 74 10.37 17.11 -4.81
C PHE A 74 10.94 17.24 -3.38
N TRP A 75 12.22 17.60 -3.25
CA TRP A 75 12.89 17.86 -1.99
C TRP A 75 13.74 19.15 -2.06
N PRO A 76 13.12 20.33 -1.89
CA PRO A 76 13.79 21.62 -2.11
C PRO A 76 14.88 21.96 -1.08
N ASP A 77 14.87 21.31 0.08
CA ASP A 77 15.86 21.54 1.15
C ASP A 77 17.19 20.86 0.82
N ARG A 78 18.25 21.67 0.67
CA ARG A 78 19.57 21.21 0.25
C ARG A 78 20.42 20.68 1.38
N ASP A 79 20.30 21.23 2.57
CA ASP A 79 21.16 20.88 3.72
C ASP A 79 20.87 19.45 4.20
N SER A 80 19.65 18.97 3.94
CA SER A 80 19.20 17.62 4.27
C SER A 80 19.18 16.65 3.08
N TYR A 81 19.69 17.03 1.90
CA TYR A 81 19.60 16.21 0.69
C TYR A 81 20.96 15.67 0.26
N ILE A 82 21.02 14.35 0.07
CA ILE A 82 22.22 13.62 -0.30
C ILE A 82 21.99 13.02 -1.70
N PRO A 83 22.63 13.56 -2.75
CA PRO A 83 22.55 12.96 -4.09
C PRO A 83 23.37 11.67 -4.12
N TYR A 84 22.72 10.55 -4.45
CA TYR A 84 23.44 9.30 -4.72
C TYR A 84 23.78 9.19 -6.21
N THR A 85 25.06 9.39 -6.52
CA THR A 85 25.59 9.40 -7.90
C THR A 85 26.49 8.19 -8.21
N ASN A 86 26.80 7.36 -7.21
CA ASN A 86 27.61 6.15 -7.34
C ASN A 86 26.87 5.04 -8.11
N LYS A 87 27.61 3.98 -8.46
CA LYS A 87 27.03 2.78 -9.08
C LYS A 87 26.17 2.01 -8.06
N PRO A 88 24.97 1.53 -8.41
CA PRO A 88 24.07 0.83 -7.47
C PRO A 88 24.72 -0.34 -6.71
N GLU A 89 25.72 -0.99 -7.31
CA GLU A 89 26.49 -2.08 -6.71
C GLU A 89 27.25 -1.67 -5.44
N HIS A 90 27.51 -0.37 -5.20
CA HIS A 90 28.14 0.16 -3.99
C HIS A 90 27.11 0.76 -3.00
N TRP A 91 25.82 0.51 -3.19
CA TRP A 91 24.78 1.07 -2.33
C TRP A 91 24.75 0.47 -0.91
N PRO A 92 24.93 -0.85 -0.70
CA PRO A 92 24.93 -1.44 0.64
C PRO A 92 26.02 -0.86 1.56
N GLU A 93 27.21 -0.61 1.05
CA GLU A 93 28.33 -0.04 1.80
C GLU A 93 28.06 1.44 2.13
N VAL A 94 27.68 2.22 1.11
CA VAL A 94 27.40 3.66 1.28
C VAL A 94 26.25 3.93 2.24
N ILE A 95 25.19 3.10 2.26
CA ILE A 95 24.11 3.29 3.25
C ILE A 95 24.55 2.89 4.66
N ALA A 96 25.37 1.85 4.83
CA ALA A 96 25.91 1.46 6.14
C ALA A 96 26.80 2.57 6.73
N GLU A 97 27.72 3.11 5.93
CA GLU A 97 28.54 4.27 6.29
C GLU A 97 27.68 5.49 6.65
N LEU A 98 26.67 5.79 5.83
CA LEU A 98 25.77 6.93 6.05
C LEU A 98 24.96 6.78 7.35
N ILE A 99 24.46 5.57 7.66
CA ILE A 99 23.72 5.27 8.89
C ILE A 99 24.62 5.53 10.11
N ALA A 100 25.84 5.00 10.11
CA ALA A 100 26.79 5.19 11.20
C ALA A 100 27.23 6.67 11.34
N ALA A 101 27.62 7.32 10.25
CA ALA A 101 28.17 8.68 10.24
C ALA A 101 27.14 9.80 10.47
N ARG A 102 25.84 9.48 10.49
CA ARG A 102 24.75 10.44 10.73
C ARG A 102 23.82 10.03 11.88
N GLY A 103 24.10 8.93 12.59
CA GLY A 103 23.28 8.47 13.72
C GLY A 103 21.82 8.18 13.31
N ILE A 104 21.63 7.50 12.18
CA ILE A 104 20.31 7.25 11.59
C ILE A 104 19.60 6.14 12.36
N THR A 105 18.39 6.42 12.84
CA THR A 105 17.60 5.52 13.70
C THR A 105 16.41 4.91 12.96
N ASP A 106 15.91 5.60 11.92
CA ASP A 106 14.67 5.25 11.24
C ASP A 106 14.84 5.37 9.71
N LEU A 107 14.50 4.32 8.96
CA LEU A 107 14.56 4.29 7.49
C LEU A 107 13.15 4.44 6.90
N VAL A 108 12.93 5.38 5.99
CA VAL A 108 11.61 5.68 5.42
C VAL A 108 11.61 5.51 3.90
N LEU A 109 10.74 4.64 3.38
CA LEU A 109 10.71 4.29 1.96
C LEU A 109 9.31 3.98 1.44
N TYR A 110 9.18 3.95 0.11
CA TYR A 110 7.92 3.62 -0.58
C TYR A 110 8.09 2.38 -1.49
N GLY A 111 7.46 1.28 -1.08
CA GLY A 111 7.59 -0.06 -1.67
C GLY A 111 8.94 -0.72 -1.36
N ASP A 112 8.92 -1.85 -0.66
CA ASP A 112 10.10 -2.53 -0.09
C ASP A 112 10.82 -3.51 -1.03
N THR A 113 10.25 -3.82 -2.20
CA THR A 113 10.80 -4.81 -3.14
C THR A 113 11.73 -4.25 -4.23
N ARG A 114 11.99 -2.94 -4.25
CA ARG A 114 12.94 -2.32 -5.20
C ARG A 114 14.37 -2.69 -4.76
N PRO A 115 15.34 -3.02 -5.64
CA PRO A 115 16.69 -3.43 -5.22
C PRO A 115 17.32 -2.49 -4.19
N ILE A 116 17.41 -1.19 -4.50
CA ILE A 116 17.91 -0.15 -3.60
C ILE A 116 17.16 -0.04 -2.26
N HIS A 117 15.88 -0.44 -2.19
CA HIS A 117 15.12 -0.47 -0.95
C HIS A 117 15.34 -1.78 -0.20
N ALA A 118 15.36 -2.92 -0.88
CA ALA A 118 15.59 -4.23 -0.28
C ALA A 118 16.98 -4.35 0.34
N GLU A 119 18.01 -3.85 -0.34
CA GLU A 119 19.39 -3.73 0.16
C GLU A 119 19.46 -2.81 1.39
N ALA A 120 18.86 -1.61 1.31
CA ALA A 120 18.78 -0.69 2.43
C ALA A 120 18.05 -1.26 3.65
N ILE A 121 16.97 -2.02 3.44
CA ILE A 121 16.23 -2.72 4.50
C ILE A 121 17.09 -3.82 5.13
N ALA A 122 17.87 -4.56 4.34
CA ALA A 122 18.76 -5.59 4.86
C ALA A 122 19.81 -4.99 5.80
N VAL A 123 20.50 -3.91 5.38
CA VAL A 123 21.46 -3.17 6.20
C VAL A 123 20.78 -2.56 7.44
N ALA A 124 19.65 -1.87 7.27
CA ALA A 124 18.92 -1.26 8.38
C ALA A 124 18.50 -2.29 9.44
N ARG A 125 18.06 -3.49 9.04
CA ARG A 125 17.73 -4.58 9.98
C ARG A 125 18.95 -5.11 10.72
N GLN A 126 20.10 -5.26 10.05
CA GLN A 126 21.36 -5.67 10.68
C GLN A 126 21.85 -4.63 11.71
N MET A 127 21.61 -3.35 11.44
CA MET A 127 21.98 -2.22 12.31
C MET A 127 20.90 -1.83 13.34
N GLY A 128 19.78 -2.56 13.42
CA GLY A 128 18.72 -2.33 14.41
C GLY A 128 17.81 -1.12 14.18
N LEU A 129 17.78 -0.56 12.97
CA LEU A 129 16.95 0.61 12.63
C LEU A 129 15.46 0.26 12.51
N THR A 130 14.60 1.21 12.83
CA THR A 130 13.16 1.10 12.55
C THR A 130 12.90 1.36 11.06
N VAL A 131 12.37 0.37 10.34
CA VAL A 131 12.03 0.51 8.92
C VAL A 131 10.56 0.88 8.77
N HIS A 132 10.25 2.03 8.17
CA HIS A 132 8.92 2.52 7.84
C HIS A 132 8.62 2.33 6.35
N VAL A 133 7.65 1.47 6.03
CA VAL A 133 7.27 1.15 4.65
C VAL A 133 5.92 1.77 4.32
N PHE A 134 5.92 2.64 3.31
CA PHE A 134 4.72 3.20 2.72
C PHE A 134 4.36 2.46 1.42
N GLU A 135 3.07 2.23 1.19
CA GLU A 135 2.54 1.63 -0.04
C GLU A 135 1.14 2.17 -0.40
N GLU A 136 0.71 1.94 -1.64
CA GLU A 136 -0.70 2.11 -1.98
C GLU A 136 -1.58 1.20 -1.10
N GLY A 137 -2.76 1.70 -0.68
CA GLY A 137 -3.63 0.96 0.23
C GLY A 137 -4.03 -0.41 -0.31
N TYR A 138 -3.97 -1.42 0.56
CA TYR A 138 -4.63 -2.72 0.35
C TYR A 138 -6.13 -2.52 0.19
N LEU A 139 -6.71 -1.60 0.96
CA LEU A 139 -8.08 -1.14 0.82
C LEU A 139 -8.10 0.11 -0.07
N ARG A 140 -8.81 0.05 -1.20
CA ARG A 140 -8.93 1.16 -2.16
C ARG A 140 -10.37 1.69 -2.22
N PRO A 141 -10.58 3.00 -2.47
CA PRO A 141 -9.61 3.98 -2.98
C PRO A 141 -9.12 5.03 -1.97
N TYR A 142 -9.41 4.89 -0.67
CA TYR A 142 -9.25 5.99 0.30
C TYR A 142 -8.12 5.80 1.34
N TRP A 143 -7.43 4.68 1.33
CA TRP A 143 -6.37 4.39 2.29
C TRP A 143 -5.02 4.26 1.60
N ILE A 144 -3.97 4.54 2.36
CA ILE A 144 -2.61 4.10 2.07
C ILE A 144 -2.24 2.99 3.04
N THR A 145 -1.21 2.22 2.72
CA THR A 145 -0.59 1.28 3.65
C THR A 145 0.61 1.95 4.31
N TYR A 146 0.68 1.88 5.64
CA TYR A 146 1.86 2.18 6.43
C TYR A 146 2.11 1.01 7.40
N GLU A 147 3.30 0.43 7.33
CA GLU A 147 3.73 -0.71 8.16
C GLU A 147 5.19 -0.53 8.59
N ARG A 148 5.62 -1.25 9.64
CA ARG A 148 7.04 -1.37 9.95
C ARG A 148 7.61 -2.69 9.45
N GLY A 149 8.90 -2.68 9.14
CA GLY A 149 9.67 -3.86 8.75
C GLY A 149 9.47 -4.34 7.30
N GLY A 150 8.24 -4.31 6.75
CA GLY A 150 7.94 -4.79 5.39
C GLY A 150 6.49 -4.56 4.97
N SER A 151 6.20 -4.69 3.66
CA SER A 151 4.85 -4.60 3.10
C SER A 151 4.54 -5.75 2.13
N ASN A 152 3.30 -5.84 1.67
CA ASN A 152 2.82 -6.88 0.74
C ASN A 152 3.22 -8.29 1.19
N GLY A 153 4.07 -9.01 0.44
CA GLY A 153 4.52 -10.36 0.83
C GLY A 153 5.56 -10.40 1.96
N ASN A 154 6.11 -9.25 2.36
CA ASN A 154 6.98 -9.09 3.53
C ASN A 154 6.23 -8.51 4.75
N SER A 155 4.93 -8.22 4.62
CA SER A 155 4.10 -7.71 5.71
C SER A 155 3.94 -8.73 6.84
N ARG A 156 3.90 -8.26 8.09
CA ARG A 156 3.51 -9.07 9.26
C ARG A 156 2.10 -9.68 9.12
N LEU A 157 1.23 -9.09 8.31
CA LEU A 157 -0.08 -9.67 7.97
C LEU A 157 0.02 -11.02 7.27
N MET A 158 1.15 -11.38 6.67
CA MET A 158 1.31 -12.69 6.04
C MET A 158 1.19 -13.84 7.05
N SER A 159 1.79 -13.70 8.23
CA SER A 159 1.79 -14.73 9.29
C SER A 159 0.60 -14.63 10.25
N LEU A 160 0.01 -13.45 10.45
CA LEU A 160 -1.15 -13.26 11.34
C LEU A 160 -2.39 -14.02 10.86
N THR A 161 -3.05 -14.76 11.75
CA THR A 161 -4.29 -15.51 11.49
C THR A 161 -5.53 -14.69 11.85
N VAL A 162 -6.71 -15.01 11.27
CA VAL A 162 -7.96 -14.28 11.62
C VAL A 162 -8.32 -14.41 13.11
N PRO A 163 -8.14 -15.55 13.80
CA PRO A 163 -8.30 -15.63 15.25
C PRO A 163 -7.41 -14.65 16.04
N GLN A 164 -6.15 -14.46 15.65
CA GLN A 164 -5.25 -13.47 16.30
C GLN A 164 -5.73 -12.04 16.05
N MET A 165 -6.18 -11.74 14.83
CA MET A 165 -6.76 -10.42 14.48
C MET A 165 -8.02 -10.12 15.31
N ARG A 166 -8.90 -11.12 15.48
CA ARG A 166 -10.09 -11.03 16.36
C ARG A 166 -9.70 -10.78 17.82
N ALA A 167 -8.69 -11.49 18.33
CA ALA A 167 -8.23 -11.33 19.72
C ALA A 167 -7.64 -9.94 20.00
N ALA A 168 -6.96 -9.33 19.02
CA ALA A 168 -6.50 -7.95 19.11
C ALA A 168 -7.68 -6.95 19.04
N LEU A 169 -8.59 -7.11 18.08
CA LEU A 169 -9.78 -6.25 17.93
C LEU A 169 -10.71 -6.27 19.15
N ALA A 170 -10.81 -7.40 19.86
CA ALA A 170 -11.61 -7.51 21.08
C ALA A 170 -11.14 -6.58 22.21
N ARG A 171 -9.91 -6.03 22.12
CA ARG A 171 -9.34 -5.07 23.08
C ARG A 171 -9.62 -3.61 22.71
N SER A 172 -10.07 -3.33 21.48
CA SER A 172 -10.37 -1.98 21.00
C SER A 172 -11.89 -1.74 20.92
N GLN A 173 -12.41 -0.85 21.75
CA GLN A 173 -13.78 -0.31 21.63
C GLN A 173 -13.78 0.89 20.67
N ILE A 174 -13.89 0.64 19.37
CA ILE A 174 -13.89 1.70 18.33
C ILE A 174 -15.04 1.44 17.34
N GLU A 175 -15.83 2.49 17.06
CA GLU A 175 -16.92 2.45 16.09
C GLU A 175 -16.44 2.64 14.64
N PHE A 176 -17.16 2.03 13.69
CA PHE A 176 -16.81 1.99 12.28
C PHE A 176 -16.68 3.38 11.64
N PRO A 177 -15.50 3.77 11.13
CA PRO A 177 -15.38 4.96 10.29
C PRO A 177 -15.88 4.66 8.87
N ASP A 178 -16.97 5.32 8.47
CA ASP A 178 -17.57 5.19 7.14
C ASP A 178 -16.58 5.50 6.01
N ALA A 179 -16.55 4.67 4.97
CA ALA A 179 -15.66 4.89 3.82
C ALA A 179 -16.17 6.07 2.97
N PRO A 180 -15.44 7.20 2.83
CA PRO A 180 -15.96 8.33 2.09
C PRO A 180 -16.11 8.01 0.59
N PRO A 181 -17.25 8.38 -0.04
CA PRO A 181 -17.70 7.78 -1.30
C PRO A 181 -17.00 8.30 -2.57
N ARG A 182 -15.82 8.96 -2.47
CA ARG A 182 -15.19 9.64 -3.61
C ARG A 182 -13.69 9.38 -3.73
N TRP A 183 -13.30 9.00 -4.95
CA TRP A 183 -11.92 8.80 -5.41
C TRP A 183 -11.11 10.10 -5.24
N GLY A 184 -9.91 10.02 -4.66
CA GLY A 184 -8.97 11.15 -4.61
C GLY A 184 -8.48 11.56 -6.01
N ASP A 185 -8.57 12.84 -6.34
CA ASP A 185 -8.47 13.36 -7.72
C ASP A 185 -7.31 12.79 -8.57
N MET A 186 -7.66 11.92 -9.53
CA MET A 186 -6.73 11.22 -10.41
C MET A 186 -5.92 12.18 -11.31
N ARG A 187 -6.39 13.42 -11.50
CA ARG A 187 -5.65 14.47 -12.23
C ARG A 187 -4.32 14.77 -11.56
N HIS A 188 -4.29 14.85 -10.23
CA HIS A 188 -3.07 15.11 -9.47
C HIS A 188 -2.08 13.95 -9.56
N HIS A 189 -2.55 12.70 -9.55
CA HIS A 189 -1.70 11.52 -9.74
C HIS A 189 -1.03 11.54 -11.12
N MET A 190 -1.81 11.79 -12.18
CA MET A 190 -1.28 11.92 -13.55
C MET A 190 -0.30 13.10 -13.67
N PHE A 191 -0.59 14.26 -13.06
CA PHE A 191 0.29 15.43 -13.08
C PHE A 191 1.64 15.19 -12.40
N TYR A 192 1.65 14.73 -11.14
CA TYR A 192 2.90 14.48 -10.42
C TYR A 192 3.68 13.31 -11.01
N GLY A 193 2.99 12.29 -11.52
CA GLY A 193 3.60 11.22 -12.32
C GLY A 193 4.31 11.78 -13.56
N ALA A 194 3.60 12.50 -14.42
CA ALA A 194 4.15 13.07 -15.64
C ALA A 194 5.32 14.04 -15.37
N LEU A 195 5.19 14.93 -14.37
CA LEU A 195 6.26 15.84 -13.98
C LEU A 195 7.51 15.11 -13.46
N TYR A 196 7.33 14.08 -12.62
CA TYR A 196 8.47 13.28 -12.12
C TYR A 196 9.23 12.62 -13.28
N HIS A 197 8.52 11.96 -14.20
CA HIS A 197 9.15 11.28 -15.34
C HIS A 197 9.74 12.27 -16.35
N PHE A 198 9.13 13.45 -16.53
CA PHE A 198 9.71 14.54 -17.32
C PHE A 198 11.04 15.04 -16.74
N LEU A 199 11.15 15.22 -15.42
CA LEU A 199 12.39 15.66 -14.78
C LEU A 199 13.52 14.61 -14.90
N VAL A 200 13.16 13.33 -14.77
CA VAL A 200 14.08 12.20 -15.01
C VAL A 200 14.50 12.09 -16.49
N MET A 201 13.65 12.51 -17.45
CA MET A 201 14.02 12.57 -18.87
C MET A 201 14.91 13.76 -19.21
N ALA A 202 14.50 14.96 -18.82
CA ALA A 202 15.00 16.21 -19.38
C ALA A 202 16.23 16.76 -18.64
N ASN A 203 16.45 16.36 -17.38
CA ASN A 203 17.43 17.02 -16.51
C ASN A 203 18.10 16.08 -15.49
N ASN A 204 18.32 14.81 -15.86
CA ASN A 204 18.93 13.80 -14.98
C ASN A 204 20.46 13.66 -15.14
N GLY A 205 21.13 14.63 -15.81
CA GLY A 205 22.58 14.58 -16.05
C GLY A 205 23.43 14.54 -14.78
N ALA A 206 22.91 15.05 -13.65
CA ALA A 206 23.55 14.96 -12.35
C ALA A 206 23.55 13.54 -11.72
N TYR A 207 22.80 12.58 -12.28
CA TYR A 207 22.70 11.20 -11.78
C TYR A 207 23.07 10.20 -12.89
N PRO A 208 24.34 10.16 -13.34
CA PRO A 208 24.77 9.39 -14.51
C PRO A 208 24.60 7.88 -14.34
N ASN A 209 24.67 7.37 -13.09
CA ASN A 209 24.53 5.95 -12.77
C ASN A 209 23.09 5.53 -12.44
N PHE A 210 22.09 6.40 -12.59
CA PHE A 210 20.69 6.07 -12.32
C PHE A 210 20.18 4.98 -13.26
N ARG A 211 19.88 3.80 -12.70
CA ARG A 211 19.18 2.72 -13.42
C ARG A 211 17.68 2.76 -13.05
N PRO A 212 16.77 3.00 -14.01
CA PRO A 212 15.34 2.89 -13.75
C PRO A 212 14.97 1.48 -13.29
N HIS A 213 14.13 1.37 -12.25
CA HIS A 213 13.59 0.08 -11.81
C HIS A 213 12.58 -0.52 -12.81
N ARG A 214 12.11 0.26 -13.80
CA ARG A 214 11.25 -0.22 -14.89
C ARG A 214 12.10 -0.61 -16.10
N GLU A 215 11.76 -1.75 -16.70
CA GLU A 215 12.46 -2.33 -17.86
C GLU A 215 12.42 -1.48 -19.14
N LEU A 216 11.62 -0.41 -19.20
CA LEU A 216 11.52 0.46 -20.36
C LEU A 216 12.24 1.79 -20.17
N THR A 217 12.95 2.20 -21.23
CA THR A 217 13.41 3.57 -21.40
C THR A 217 12.22 4.52 -21.56
N VAL A 218 12.37 5.76 -21.14
CA VAL A 218 11.23 6.71 -21.15
C VAL A 218 10.80 7.09 -22.58
N ARG A 219 11.67 6.91 -23.60
CA ARG A 219 11.27 7.01 -25.02
C ARG A 219 10.31 5.90 -25.44
N GLN A 220 10.48 4.69 -24.92
CA GLN A 220 9.53 3.58 -25.13
C GLN A 220 8.22 3.84 -24.36
N GLU A 221 8.31 4.34 -23.12
CA GLU A 221 7.14 4.72 -22.31
C GLU A 221 6.31 5.84 -23.00
N PHE A 222 6.97 6.87 -23.56
CA PHE A 222 6.31 7.90 -24.37
C PHE A 222 5.63 7.34 -25.63
N ARG A 223 6.32 6.45 -26.38
CA ARG A 223 5.71 5.77 -27.55
C ARG A 223 4.48 4.94 -27.16
N LEU A 224 4.52 4.27 -26.01
CA LEU A 224 3.37 3.53 -25.48
C LEU A 224 2.21 4.45 -25.09
N TYR A 225 2.47 5.57 -24.42
CA TYR A 225 1.42 6.55 -24.10
C TYR A 225 0.81 7.18 -25.36
N LEU A 226 1.62 7.52 -26.37
CA LEU A 226 1.14 8.03 -27.65
C LEU A 226 0.27 6.98 -28.37
N HIS A 227 0.71 5.72 -28.42
CA HIS A 227 -0.07 4.62 -28.97
C HIS A 227 -1.39 4.37 -28.18
N GLN A 228 -1.38 4.46 -26.85
CA GLN A 228 -2.59 4.36 -26.03
C GLN A 228 -3.57 5.50 -26.32
N LEU A 229 -3.08 6.73 -26.49
CA LEU A 229 -3.89 7.90 -26.81
C LEU A 229 -4.56 7.74 -28.18
N LEU A 230 -3.79 7.37 -29.20
CA LEU A 230 -4.28 7.13 -30.57
C LEU A 230 -5.26 5.96 -30.64
N THR A 231 -5.04 4.88 -29.88
CA THR A 231 -5.94 3.73 -29.82
C THR A 231 -7.09 3.88 -28.80
N MET A 232 -7.15 4.98 -28.05
CA MET A 232 -8.16 5.21 -27.00
C MET A 232 -9.62 5.10 -27.48
N PRO A 233 -10.05 5.70 -28.63
CA PRO A 233 -11.44 5.59 -29.10
C PRO A 233 -11.78 4.15 -29.51
N TRP A 234 -10.89 3.49 -30.26
CA TRP A 234 -11.07 2.08 -30.65
C TRP A 234 -11.17 1.17 -29.42
N ASN A 235 -10.25 1.31 -28.46
CA ASN A 235 -10.31 0.59 -27.20
C ASN A 235 -11.60 0.93 -26.42
N ARG A 236 -12.13 2.16 -26.47
CA ARG A 236 -13.41 2.52 -25.83
C ARG A 236 -14.59 1.79 -26.48
N LEU A 237 -14.64 1.72 -27.80
CA LEU A 237 -15.67 0.99 -28.54
C LEU A 237 -15.61 -0.53 -28.26
N GLN A 238 -14.43 -1.14 -28.41
CA GLN A 238 -14.22 -2.56 -28.12
C GLN A 238 -14.61 -2.93 -26.68
N ARG A 239 -14.28 -2.07 -25.71
CA ARG A 239 -14.71 -2.24 -24.31
C ARG A 239 -16.22 -2.15 -24.14
N ALA A 240 -16.88 -1.19 -24.80
CA ALA A 240 -18.33 -1.05 -24.72
C ALA A 240 -19.03 -2.29 -25.28
N ILE A 241 -18.59 -2.78 -26.45
CA ILE A 241 -19.11 -3.99 -27.09
C ILE A 241 -18.88 -5.23 -26.20
N ALA A 242 -17.65 -5.47 -25.74
CA ALA A 242 -17.34 -6.63 -24.89
C ALA A 242 -18.10 -6.59 -23.55
N THR A 243 -18.19 -5.42 -22.91
CA THR A 243 -18.95 -5.25 -21.67
C THR A 243 -20.45 -5.44 -21.92
N HIS A 244 -21.00 -4.94 -23.03
CA HIS A 244 -22.40 -5.14 -23.38
C HIS A 244 -22.71 -6.62 -23.59
N ARG A 245 -21.93 -7.33 -24.43
CA ARG A 245 -22.08 -8.78 -24.67
C ARG A 245 -22.11 -9.60 -23.39
N VAL A 246 -21.18 -9.34 -22.46
CA VAL A 246 -21.12 -10.03 -21.16
C VAL A 246 -22.33 -9.70 -20.28
N ARG A 247 -22.81 -8.44 -20.31
CA ARG A 247 -23.98 -8.03 -19.50
C ARG A 247 -25.31 -8.45 -20.11
N SER A 248 -25.39 -8.65 -21.42
CA SER A 248 -26.60 -8.99 -22.16
C SER A 248 -26.79 -10.49 -22.40
N SER A 249 -25.74 -11.32 -22.23
CA SER A 249 -25.85 -12.76 -22.47
C SER A 249 -26.66 -13.52 -21.41
N GLY A 250 -26.85 -12.93 -20.22
CA GLY A 250 -27.50 -13.59 -19.07
C GLY A 250 -26.69 -14.74 -18.46
N CYS A 251 -25.54 -15.09 -19.03
CA CYS A 251 -24.74 -16.24 -18.61
C CYS A 251 -24.01 -16.00 -17.28
N PRO A 252 -23.82 -17.02 -16.44
CA PRO A 252 -22.98 -16.90 -15.25
C PRO A 252 -21.50 -16.64 -15.63
N VAL A 253 -20.91 -15.63 -15.01
CA VAL A 253 -19.53 -15.18 -15.31
C VAL A 253 -18.57 -15.55 -14.20
N HIS A 254 -17.37 -16.01 -14.56
CA HIS A 254 -16.22 -16.05 -13.66
C HIS A 254 -15.19 -15.00 -14.09
N LEU A 255 -14.64 -14.24 -13.15
CA LEU A 255 -13.69 -13.17 -13.43
C LEU A 255 -12.24 -13.61 -13.18
N VAL A 256 -11.34 -13.25 -14.09
CA VAL A 256 -9.89 -13.33 -13.87
C VAL A 256 -9.34 -11.92 -13.72
N LEU A 257 -8.86 -11.57 -12.53
CA LEU A 257 -8.31 -10.25 -12.23
C LEU A 257 -6.83 -10.23 -12.62
N MET A 258 -6.53 -9.64 -13.77
CA MET A 258 -5.17 -9.53 -14.31
C MET A 258 -4.37 -8.43 -13.60
N GLN A 259 -3.08 -8.66 -13.49
CA GLN A 259 -2.09 -7.71 -12.97
C GLN A 259 -1.06 -7.41 -14.07
N LEU A 260 -0.14 -6.49 -13.81
CA LEU A 260 0.99 -6.24 -14.71
C LEU A 260 2.05 -7.31 -14.47
N GLU A 261 2.59 -7.91 -15.54
CA GLU A 261 3.68 -8.92 -15.45
C GLU A 261 5.01 -8.33 -14.94
N HIS A 262 5.12 -6.99 -14.97
CA HIS A 262 6.24 -6.21 -14.42
C HIS A 262 5.90 -5.55 -13.06
N ASP A 263 4.76 -5.88 -12.44
CA ASP A 263 4.53 -5.56 -11.04
C ASP A 263 5.54 -6.36 -10.20
N SER A 264 6.31 -5.70 -9.33
CA SER A 264 7.27 -6.38 -8.47
C SER A 264 6.57 -7.42 -7.59
N SER A 265 5.31 -7.18 -7.24
CA SER A 265 4.45 -8.13 -6.52
C SER A 265 4.13 -9.39 -7.33
N PHE A 266 4.01 -9.31 -8.65
CA PHE A 266 3.74 -10.48 -9.50
C PHE A 266 4.93 -11.44 -9.47
N ARG A 267 6.15 -10.92 -9.70
CA ARG A 267 7.38 -11.72 -9.75
C ARG A 267 7.88 -12.15 -8.36
N ALA A 268 7.80 -11.29 -7.34
CA ALA A 268 8.30 -11.62 -6.00
C ALA A 268 7.33 -12.52 -5.20
N HIS A 269 6.04 -12.53 -5.52
CA HIS A 269 5.00 -13.14 -4.69
C HIS A 269 4.08 -14.10 -5.46
N SER A 270 4.54 -14.68 -6.57
CA SER A 270 3.87 -15.82 -7.22
C SER A 270 4.87 -16.81 -7.82
N ASP A 271 4.43 -18.05 -8.00
CA ASP A 271 5.26 -19.14 -8.54
C ASP A 271 5.20 -19.22 -10.07
N PHE A 272 4.51 -18.28 -10.74
CA PHE A 272 4.38 -18.25 -12.19
C PHE A 272 5.57 -17.57 -12.85
N ALA A 273 6.22 -18.26 -13.80
CA ALA A 273 7.30 -17.68 -14.60
C ALA A 273 6.78 -16.64 -15.60
N SER A 274 5.50 -16.70 -15.97
CA SER A 274 4.86 -15.70 -16.84
C SER A 274 3.35 -15.59 -16.63
N GLN A 275 2.78 -14.46 -17.05
CA GLN A 275 1.35 -14.26 -17.14
C GLN A 275 0.68 -15.20 -18.17
N THR A 276 1.44 -15.67 -19.16
CA THR A 276 0.97 -16.69 -20.12
C THR A 276 0.68 -18.02 -19.43
N GLU A 277 1.55 -18.45 -18.52
CA GLU A 277 1.39 -19.66 -17.73
C GLU A 277 0.15 -19.58 -16.81
N PHE A 278 -0.03 -18.44 -16.15
CA PHE A 278 -1.24 -18.16 -15.35
C PHE A 278 -2.52 -18.25 -16.19
N ILE A 279 -2.55 -17.65 -17.39
CA ILE A 279 -3.69 -17.72 -18.31
C ILE A 279 -4.01 -19.17 -18.65
N ASP A 280 -3.00 -19.96 -19.05
CA ASP A 280 -3.21 -21.36 -19.43
C ASP A 280 -3.70 -22.22 -18.25
N ARG A 281 -3.09 -22.07 -17.07
CA ARG A 281 -3.49 -22.78 -15.85
C ARG A 281 -4.94 -22.50 -15.45
N VAL A 282 -5.41 -21.26 -15.64
CA VAL A 282 -6.80 -20.89 -15.39
C VAL A 282 -7.74 -21.44 -16.46
N MET A 283 -7.35 -21.38 -17.74
CA MET A 283 -8.14 -21.91 -18.87
C MET A 283 -8.32 -23.44 -18.77
N ALA A 284 -7.24 -24.17 -18.50
CA ALA A 284 -7.26 -25.62 -18.30
C ALA A 284 -8.09 -26.05 -17.07
N GLY A 285 -8.18 -25.19 -16.05
CA GLY A 285 -9.10 -25.36 -14.93
C GLY A 285 -10.55 -25.12 -15.32
N PHE A 286 -10.81 -24.03 -16.05
CA PHE A 286 -12.15 -23.63 -16.49
C PHE A 286 -12.76 -24.65 -17.46
N ALA A 287 -11.98 -25.15 -18.43
CA ALA A 287 -12.43 -26.16 -19.38
C ALA A 287 -12.83 -27.49 -18.72
N ARG A 288 -12.13 -27.90 -17.66
CA ARG A 288 -12.42 -29.14 -16.92
C ARG A 288 -13.54 -28.99 -15.89
N GLY A 289 -13.64 -27.84 -15.23
CA GLY A 289 -14.56 -27.63 -14.11
C GLY A 289 -15.84 -26.86 -14.42
N ALA A 290 -15.80 -25.84 -15.29
CA ALA A 290 -16.91 -24.90 -15.42
C ALA A 290 -18.07 -25.46 -16.27
N PRO A 291 -19.33 -25.37 -15.80
CA PRO A 291 -20.51 -25.71 -16.59
C PRO A 291 -20.50 -25.08 -17.98
N LYS A 292 -20.95 -25.82 -19.01
CA LYS A 292 -20.82 -25.41 -20.43
C LYS A 292 -21.44 -24.04 -20.76
N HIS A 293 -22.46 -23.61 -20.01
CA HIS A 293 -23.13 -22.32 -20.18
C HIS A 293 -22.49 -21.16 -19.38
N HIS A 294 -21.42 -21.41 -18.61
CA HIS A 294 -20.65 -20.38 -17.92
C HIS A 294 -19.59 -19.77 -18.86
N HIS A 295 -19.27 -18.49 -18.62
CA HIS A 295 -18.25 -17.73 -19.34
C HIS A 295 -17.10 -17.29 -18.42
N LEU A 296 -15.91 -17.15 -19.00
CA LEU A 296 -14.70 -16.67 -18.33
C LEU A 296 -14.35 -15.27 -18.85
N VAL A 297 -14.15 -14.31 -17.95
CA VAL A 297 -13.89 -12.90 -18.30
C VAL A 297 -12.55 -12.48 -17.72
N PHE A 298 -11.55 -12.34 -18.59
CA PHE A 298 -10.25 -11.77 -18.25
C PHE A 298 -10.36 -10.25 -18.17
N LYS A 299 -10.21 -9.70 -16.96
CA LYS A 299 -10.26 -8.27 -16.69
C LYS A 299 -8.84 -7.71 -16.64
N ALA A 300 -8.46 -6.93 -17.65
CA ALA A 300 -7.14 -6.30 -17.71
C ALA A 300 -6.90 -5.33 -16.54
N HIS A 301 -5.63 -5.15 -16.16
CA HIS A 301 -5.22 -4.09 -15.23
C HIS A 301 -5.52 -2.70 -15.84
N PRO A 302 -5.84 -1.65 -15.04
CA PRO A 302 -6.12 -0.31 -15.58
C PRO A 302 -4.94 0.33 -16.34
N LEU A 303 -3.71 -0.05 -15.98
CA LEU A 303 -2.46 0.40 -16.60
C LEU A 303 -1.90 -0.61 -17.62
N GLU A 304 -2.70 -1.60 -18.05
CA GLU A 304 -2.28 -2.57 -19.07
C GLU A 304 -2.03 -1.85 -20.40
N ASP A 305 -0.78 -1.93 -20.88
CA ASP A 305 -0.29 -1.15 -22.01
C ASP A 305 0.08 -1.99 -23.25
N GLY A 306 -0.06 -3.32 -23.17
CA GLY A 306 0.11 -4.21 -24.30
C GLY A 306 1.56 -4.59 -24.63
N ARG A 307 2.52 -4.33 -23.73
CA ARG A 307 3.89 -4.89 -23.81
C ARG A 307 3.87 -6.41 -23.96
N VAL A 308 2.96 -7.04 -23.24
CA VAL A 308 2.76 -8.49 -23.19
C VAL A 308 1.66 -8.86 -24.18
N PRO A 309 1.81 -9.89 -25.04
CA PRO A 309 0.79 -10.31 -25.99
C PRO A 309 -0.37 -11.09 -25.33
N ILE A 310 -0.93 -10.57 -24.22
CA ILE A 310 -2.00 -11.16 -23.40
C ILE A 310 -3.16 -11.64 -24.27
N THR A 311 -3.60 -10.82 -25.22
CA THR A 311 -4.70 -11.19 -26.13
C THR A 311 -4.35 -12.44 -26.95
N ARG A 312 -3.13 -12.53 -27.50
CA ARG A 312 -2.68 -13.74 -28.24
C ARG A 312 -2.57 -14.96 -27.32
N ALA A 313 -2.13 -14.78 -26.08
CA ALA A 313 -2.07 -15.86 -25.08
C ALA A 313 -3.48 -16.39 -24.73
N ILE A 314 -4.44 -15.49 -24.49
CA ILE A 314 -5.86 -15.82 -24.30
C ILE A 314 -6.42 -16.52 -25.54
N ASP A 315 -6.20 -16.01 -26.75
CA ASP A 315 -6.72 -16.59 -27.99
C ASP A 315 -6.16 -18.01 -28.25
N ARG A 316 -4.86 -18.21 -27.99
CA ARG A 316 -4.20 -19.52 -28.10
C ARG A 316 -4.76 -20.51 -27.09
N ALA A 317 -4.85 -20.14 -25.82
CA ALA A 317 -5.41 -21.00 -24.77
C ALA A 317 -6.91 -21.26 -25.00
N THR A 318 -7.67 -20.29 -25.52
CA THR A 318 -9.08 -20.48 -25.89
C THR A 318 -9.25 -21.57 -26.94
N ARG A 319 -8.37 -21.61 -27.96
CA ARG A 319 -8.37 -22.67 -28.97
C ARG A 319 -7.90 -24.01 -28.41
N ALA A 320 -6.81 -24.02 -27.65
CA ALA A 320 -6.22 -25.24 -27.09
C ALA A 320 -7.17 -25.98 -26.13
N HIS A 321 -7.96 -25.24 -25.34
CA HIS A 321 -8.88 -25.81 -24.34
C HIS A 321 -10.35 -25.88 -24.80
N GLY A 322 -10.66 -25.61 -26.07
CA GLY A 322 -12.02 -25.73 -26.62
C GLY A 322 -13.04 -24.72 -26.03
N LEU A 323 -12.61 -23.50 -25.73
CA LEU A 323 -13.41 -22.47 -25.03
C LEU A 323 -13.94 -21.34 -25.94
N GLN A 324 -14.01 -21.58 -27.26
CA GLN A 324 -14.51 -20.61 -28.24
C GLN A 324 -15.91 -20.10 -27.84
N GLY A 325 -16.13 -18.79 -27.94
CA GLY A 325 -17.37 -18.11 -27.52
C GLY A 325 -17.58 -17.99 -26.00
N ARG A 326 -16.87 -18.78 -25.17
CA ARG A 326 -16.99 -18.78 -23.70
C ARG A 326 -16.03 -17.82 -23.00
N VAL A 327 -14.96 -17.37 -23.66
CA VAL A 327 -13.96 -16.47 -23.09
C VAL A 327 -14.10 -15.05 -23.62
N HIS A 328 -14.00 -14.06 -22.73
CA HIS A 328 -13.97 -12.63 -23.07
C HIS A 328 -12.77 -11.93 -22.43
N TYR A 329 -12.25 -10.91 -23.09
CA TYR A 329 -11.20 -10.04 -22.55
C TYR A 329 -11.68 -8.58 -22.48
N ILE A 330 -11.72 -8.00 -21.28
CA ILE A 330 -12.16 -6.63 -21.03
C ILE A 330 -10.97 -5.77 -20.57
N ARG A 331 -10.49 -4.92 -21.48
CA ARG A 331 -9.59 -3.81 -21.16
C ARG A 331 -10.32 -2.79 -20.26
N GLY A 332 -9.67 -2.18 -19.27
CA GLY A 332 -10.26 -1.05 -18.49
C GLY A 332 -11.67 -1.31 -17.89
N GLY A 333 -12.44 -0.25 -17.62
CA GLY A 333 -13.81 -0.32 -17.07
C GLY A 333 -13.90 -0.47 -15.54
N LYS A 334 -15.05 -0.08 -14.96
CA LYS A 334 -15.30 -0.18 -13.50
C LYS A 334 -15.53 -1.63 -13.08
N LEU A 335 -14.61 -2.19 -12.30
CA LEU A 335 -14.67 -3.58 -11.81
C LEU A 335 -15.99 -3.92 -11.09
N ALA A 336 -16.52 -2.99 -10.29
CA ALA A 336 -17.77 -3.16 -9.53
C ALA A 336 -18.97 -3.62 -10.39
N GLY A 337 -19.07 -3.15 -11.65
CA GLY A 337 -20.16 -3.52 -12.55
C GLY A 337 -20.06 -4.95 -13.11
N LEU A 338 -18.84 -5.48 -13.21
CA LEU A 338 -18.60 -6.88 -13.61
C LEU A 338 -18.76 -7.82 -12.42
N LEU A 339 -18.29 -7.41 -11.23
CA LEU A 339 -18.46 -8.19 -10.00
C LEU A 339 -19.94 -8.41 -9.64
N ALA A 340 -20.84 -7.49 -10.01
CA ALA A 340 -22.28 -7.62 -9.77
C ALA A 340 -22.93 -8.83 -10.50
N GLN A 341 -22.28 -9.39 -11.52
CA GLN A 341 -22.76 -10.54 -12.30
C GLN A 341 -21.85 -11.77 -12.16
N ALA A 342 -20.80 -11.69 -11.34
CA ALA A 342 -19.81 -12.75 -11.20
C ALA A 342 -20.24 -13.83 -10.19
N ARG A 343 -20.00 -15.10 -10.52
CA ARG A 343 -20.14 -16.26 -9.63
C ARG A 343 -18.92 -16.49 -8.77
N SER A 344 -17.73 -16.26 -9.30
CA SER A 344 -16.47 -16.28 -8.56
C SER A 344 -15.40 -15.45 -9.26
N ALA A 345 -14.29 -15.19 -8.57
CA ALA A 345 -13.12 -14.57 -9.17
C ALA A 345 -11.83 -15.37 -8.89
N VAL A 346 -10.86 -15.19 -9.79
CA VAL A 346 -9.53 -15.78 -9.76
C VAL A 346 -8.50 -14.66 -9.93
N THR A 347 -7.39 -14.72 -9.20
CA THR A 347 -6.27 -13.79 -9.36
C THR A 347 -4.95 -14.45 -8.95
N VAL A 348 -3.83 -13.77 -9.21
CA VAL A 348 -2.56 -14.11 -8.60
C VAL A 348 -2.52 -13.51 -7.18
N ASN A 349 -2.28 -12.20 -7.04
CA ASN A 349 -2.22 -11.50 -5.75
C ASN A 349 -2.79 -10.07 -5.80
N SER A 350 -3.72 -9.79 -6.72
CA SER A 350 -4.25 -8.43 -6.93
C SER A 350 -5.04 -7.91 -5.73
N THR A 351 -4.73 -6.70 -5.25
CA THR A 351 -5.55 -5.98 -4.24
C THR A 351 -7.00 -5.75 -4.69
N ALA A 352 -7.30 -5.84 -5.99
CA ALA A 352 -8.67 -5.87 -6.50
C ALA A 352 -9.51 -7.04 -5.94
N ALA A 353 -8.88 -8.12 -5.46
CA ALA A 353 -9.52 -9.23 -4.77
C ALA A 353 -10.29 -8.81 -3.51
N GLN A 354 -9.85 -7.76 -2.81
CA GLN A 354 -10.57 -7.19 -1.66
C GLN A 354 -11.99 -6.74 -2.05
N GLN A 355 -12.21 -6.33 -3.31
CA GLN A 355 -13.56 -6.00 -3.83
C GLN A 355 -14.43 -7.23 -4.12
N VAL A 356 -13.82 -8.40 -4.37
CA VAL A 356 -14.50 -9.70 -4.52
C VAL A 356 -15.00 -10.15 -3.15
N LEU A 357 -14.08 -10.18 -2.17
CA LEU A 357 -14.34 -10.63 -0.80
C LEU A 357 -15.37 -9.74 -0.09
N TRP A 358 -15.32 -8.41 -0.30
CA TRP A 358 -16.32 -7.48 0.23
C TRP A 358 -17.75 -7.76 -0.28
N ARG A 359 -17.90 -8.40 -1.43
CA ARG A 359 -19.19 -8.82 -1.99
C ARG A 359 -19.59 -10.23 -1.58
N GLY A 360 -18.81 -10.91 -0.74
CA GLY A 360 -19.01 -12.31 -0.38
C GLY A 360 -18.86 -13.29 -1.55
N LEU A 361 -18.16 -12.88 -2.61
CA LEU A 361 -17.95 -13.72 -3.78
C LEU A 361 -16.79 -14.71 -3.52
N PRO A 362 -16.94 -15.99 -3.92
CA PRO A 362 -15.85 -16.96 -3.94
C PRO A 362 -14.61 -16.43 -4.66
N LEU A 363 -13.45 -16.55 -4.02
CA LEU A 363 -12.17 -16.12 -4.54
C LEU A 363 -11.16 -17.28 -4.51
N LYS A 364 -10.42 -17.45 -5.60
CA LYS A 364 -9.18 -18.23 -5.61
C LYS A 364 -8.00 -17.31 -5.93
N ALA A 365 -7.02 -17.30 -5.03
CA ALA A 365 -5.70 -16.71 -5.28
C ALA A 365 -4.70 -17.83 -5.60
N PHE A 366 -3.68 -17.50 -6.40
CA PHE A 366 -2.52 -18.36 -6.66
C PHE A 366 -1.23 -17.81 -6.07
N GLY A 367 -1.13 -16.48 -5.92
CA GLY A 367 0.03 -15.83 -5.34
C GLY A 367 -0.11 -15.61 -3.83
N ARG A 368 1.02 -15.27 -3.21
CA ARG A 368 1.11 -14.81 -1.83
C ARG A 368 0.56 -13.39 -1.74
N ALA A 369 -0.38 -13.15 -0.84
CA ALA A 369 -0.99 -11.85 -0.59
C ALA A 369 -1.45 -11.75 0.87
N VAL A 370 -1.50 -10.54 1.42
CA VAL A 370 -1.92 -10.28 2.81
C VAL A 370 -3.36 -10.74 3.12
N TYR A 371 -4.20 -10.91 2.09
CA TYR A 371 -5.58 -11.41 2.21
C TYR A 371 -5.71 -12.92 2.00
N SER A 372 -4.62 -13.67 1.73
CA SER A 372 -4.66 -15.12 1.48
C SER A 372 -4.88 -15.91 2.78
N LYS A 373 -6.09 -15.83 3.33
CA LYS A 373 -6.52 -16.49 4.59
C LYS A 373 -7.51 -17.62 4.30
N PRO A 374 -7.37 -18.80 4.95
CA PRO A 374 -8.12 -20.01 4.61
C PRO A 374 -9.64 -19.87 4.81
N GLU A 375 -10.08 -18.95 5.66
CA GLU A 375 -11.49 -18.69 5.96
C GLU A 375 -12.24 -18.08 4.76
N PHE A 376 -11.55 -17.34 3.89
CA PHE A 376 -12.19 -16.60 2.79
C PHE A 376 -11.46 -16.65 1.43
N VAL A 377 -10.32 -17.32 1.32
CA VAL A 377 -9.68 -17.67 0.03
C VAL A 377 -9.73 -19.18 -0.18
N SER A 378 -10.29 -19.63 -1.30
CA SER A 378 -10.55 -21.06 -1.51
C SER A 378 -9.26 -21.86 -1.82
N PRO A 379 -8.94 -22.90 -1.03
CA PRO A 379 -7.85 -23.82 -1.32
C PRO A 379 -8.22 -24.89 -2.38
N GLN A 380 -9.43 -24.87 -2.94
CA GLN A 380 -9.85 -25.82 -3.98
C GLN A 380 -8.87 -25.84 -5.17
N SER A 381 -8.78 -26.98 -5.87
CA SER A 381 -8.12 -26.99 -7.18
C SER A 381 -8.86 -26.02 -8.12
N ILE A 382 -8.18 -25.54 -9.16
CA ILE A 382 -8.79 -24.58 -10.09
C ILE A 382 -10.00 -25.17 -10.83
N ALA A 383 -10.03 -26.49 -11.08
CA ALA A 383 -11.18 -27.17 -11.68
C ALA A 383 -12.36 -27.24 -10.69
N ASP A 384 -12.14 -27.74 -9.47
CA ASP A 384 -13.20 -27.85 -8.45
C ASP A 384 -13.76 -26.48 -8.07
N PHE A 385 -12.90 -25.45 -8.06
CA PHE A 385 -13.30 -24.07 -7.83
C PHE A 385 -14.24 -23.52 -8.92
N PHE A 386 -14.09 -23.95 -10.17
CA PHE A 386 -15.01 -23.56 -11.24
C PHE A 386 -16.27 -24.42 -11.29
N ALA A 387 -16.19 -25.69 -10.89
CA ALA A 387 -17.34 -26.60 -10.80
C ALA A 387 -18.28 -26.20 -9.66
N ALA A 388 -17.75 -26.00 -8.45
CA ALA A 388 -18.50 -25.64 -7.26
C ALA A 388 -17.71 -24.65 -6.37
N PRO A 389 -17.69 -23.34 -6.70
CA PRO A 389 -16.95 -22.36 -5.93
C PRO A 389 -17.53 -22.20 -4.52
N ARG A 390 -16.77 -22.58 -3.47
CA ARG A 390 -17.21 -22.41 -2.07
C ARG A 390 -17.28 -20.93 -1.69
N ARG A 391 -18.33 -20.55 -0.96
CA ARG A 391 -18.51 -19.20 -0.42
C ARG A 391 -17.45 -18.89 0.66
N PRO A 392 -16.92 -17.65 0.72
CA PRO A 392 -16.02 -17.24 1.78
C PRO A 392 -16.76 -17.01 3.11
N ASP A 393 -16.08 -17.17 4.24
CA ASP A 393 -16.58 -16.61 5.51
C ASP A 393 -16.51 -15.08 5.45
N THR A 394 -17.66 -14.48 5.19
CA THR A 394 -17.84 -13.03 5.14
C THR A 394 -17.69 -12.34 6.50
N ARG A 395 -17.82 -13.07 7.62
CA ARG A 395 -17.55 -12.53 8.97
C ARG A 395 -16.04 -12.44 9.17
N ALA A 396 -15.31 -13.54 8.97
CA ALA A 396 -13.84 -13.54 9.00
C ALA A 396 -13.22 -12.46 8.09
N TYR A 397 -13.77 -12.26 6.89
CA TYR A 397 -13.30 -11.18 6.01
C TYR A 397 -13.58 -9.77 6.56
N ARG A 398 -14.74 -9.55 7.21
CA ARG A 398 -15.04 -8.27 7.88
C ARG A 398 -14.10 -8.00 9.04
N ASP A 399 -13.81 -9.02 9.85
CA ASP A 399 -12.88 -8.94 10.98
C ASP A 399 -11.45 -8.62 10.49
N TYR A 400 -10.97 -9.34 9.47
CA TYR A 400 -9.72 -9.05 8.79
C TYR A 400 -9.67 -7.60 8.26
N ARG A 401 -10.72 -7.15 7.57
CA ARG A 401 -10.80 -5.78 7.04
C ARG A 401 -10.83 -4.73 8.16
N HIS A 402 -11.48 -5.02 9.28
CA HIS A 402 -11.50 -4.14 10.45
C HIS A 402 -10.09 -4.04 11.06
N TYR A 403 -9.42 -5.17 11.26
CA TYR A 403 -8.04 -5.21 11.74
C TYR A 403 -7.10 -4.38 10.86
N LEU A 404 -7.22 -4.47 9.53
CA LEU A 404 -6.46 -3.62 8.61
C LEU A 404 -6.66 -2.11 8.85
N LEU A 405 -7.91 -1.68 9.08
CA LEU A 405 -8.25 -0.27 9.32
C LEU A 405 -7.69 0.23 10.66
N GLU A 406 -7.70 -0.62 11.69
CA GLU A 406 -7.17 -0.31 13.02
C GLU A 406 -5.65 -0.51 13.16
N THR A 407 -4.95 -0.94 12.10
CA THR A 407 -3.49 -1.16 12.11
C THR A 407 -2.77 -0.41 10.99
N SER A 408 -2.74 -0.92 9.75
CA SER A 408 -1.88 -0.38 8.68
C SER A 408 -2.57 0.49 7.62
N GLN A 409 -3.90 0.52 7.57
CA GLN A 409 -4.61 1.27 6.52
C GLN A 409 -4.98 2.68 7.00
N VAL A 410 -4.15 3.66 6.65
CA VAL A 410 -4.30 5.06 7.08
C VAL A 410 -5.12 5.85 6.04
N PRO A 411 -6.19 6.58 6.42
CA PRO A 411 -7.00 7.37 5.50
C PRO A 411 -6.19 8.50 4.85
N GLY A 412 -6.42 8.74 3.55
CA GLY A 412 -5.82 9.84 2.80
C GLY A 412 -5.24 9.41 1.46
N GLY A 413 -4.10 9.99 1.08
CA GLY A 413 -3.40 9.62 -0.16
C GLY A 413 -2.36 10.64 -0.61
N TYR A 414 -1.35 10.16 -1.35
CA TYR A 414 -0.13 10.91 -1.66
C TYR A 414 -0.33 12.09 -2.61
N TYR A 415 -1.28 12.00 -3.54
CA TYR A 415 -1.33 12.87 -4.73
C TYR A 415 -2.23 14.11 -4.59
N SER A 416 -3.38 14.01 -3.92
CA SER A 416 -4.27 15.17 -3.74
C SER A 416 -3.92 15.98 -2.50
N THR A 417 -4.04 17.30 -2.55
CA THR A 417 -3.74 18.17 -1.39
C THR A 417 -4.62 17.85 -0.18
N LYS A 418 -5.89 17.50 -0.39
CA LYS A 418 -6.78 17.02 0.67
C LYS A 418 -6.33 15.67 1.24
N GLY A 419 -6.01 14.70 0.38
CA GLY A 419 -5.55 13.37 0.80
C GLY A 419 -4.27 13.44 1.64
N ARG A 420 -3.30 14.27 1.23
CA ARG A 420 -2.06 14.52 2.01
C ARG A 420 -2.34 15.12 3.37
N ARG A 421 -3.20 16.15 3.44
CA ARG A 421 -3.58 16.81 4.72
C ARG A 421 -4.25 15.87 5.71
N ILE A 422 -5.01 14.87 5.22
CA ILE A 422 -5.65 13.86 6.08
C ILE A 422 -4.59 12.86 6.57
N LEU A 423 -3.80 12.31 5.65
CA LEU A 423 -2.75 11.33 5.96
C LEU A 423 -1.71 11.85 6.96
N LEU A 424 -1.21 13.08 6.75
CA LEU A 424 -0.18 13.70 7.60
C LEU A 424 -0.64 13.96 9.04
N ARG A 425 -1.94 13.97 9.33
CA ARG A 425 -2.48 14.18 10.69
C ARG A 425 -2.46 12.93 11.56
N GLN A 426 -2.18 11.75 10.99
CA GLN A 426 -2.17 10.49 11.73
C GLN A 426 -0.83 9.78 11.58
N VAL A 427 -0.25 9.76 10.37
CA VAL A 427 0.95 8.95 10.13
C VAL A 427 2.21 9.49 10.81
N VAL A 428 2.26 10.78 11.16
CA VAL A 428 3.36 11.38 11.93
C VAL A 428 3.41 10.75 13.32
N ASP A 429 2.29 10.71 14.03
CA ASP A 429 2.21 10.12 15.37
C ASP A 429 2.50 8.61 15.34
N MET A 430 2.05 7.91 14.29
CA MET A 430 2.35 6.49 14.05
C MET A 430 3.84 6.18 13.73
N MET A 431 4.61 7.19 13.30
CA MET A 431 6.07 7.09 13.12
C MET A 431 6.84 7.44 14.40
N LEU A 432 6.29 8.33 15.23
CA LEU A 432 6.91 8.78 16.48
C LEU A 432 6.63 7.83 17.66
N SER A 433 5.49 7.13 17.68
CA SER A 433 5.19 6.08 18.68
C SER A 433 6.30 5.03 18.74
N PRO A 434 6.68 4.53 19.93
CA PRO A 434 7.66 3.45 20.02
C PRO A 434 7.11 2.13 19.44
N GLU A 435 5.81 1.87 19.54
CA GLU A 435 5.18 0.60 19.16
C GLU A 435 4.88 0.48 17.66
N ASP A 436 5.01 -0.73 17.11
CA ASP A 436 4.51 -1.06 15.78
C ASP A 436 2.96 -0.99 15.73
N PRO A 437 2.32 -0.54 14.63
CA PRO A 437 0.87 -0.42 14.56
C PRO A 437 0.08 -1.70 14.87
N TYR A 438 0.65 -2.90 14.67
CA TYR A 438 0.02 -4.17 15.04
C TYR A 438 0.11 -4.45 16.55
N ASP A 439 1.21 -4.04 17.19
CA ASP A 439 1.41 -4.18 18.63
C ASP A 439 0.63 -3.12 19.41
N ALA A 440 0.62 -1.86 18.94
CA ALA A 440 -0.15 -0.76 19.52
C ALA A 440 -1.64 -1.11 19.68
N LEU A 441 -2.25 -1.76 18.68
CA LEU A 441 -3.62 -2.27 18.78
C LEU A 441 -3.73 -3.42 19.79
N SER A 442 -2.77 -4.34 19.79
CA SER A 442 -2.77 -5.52 20.66
C SER A 442 -2.62 -5.19 22.15
N ILE A 443 -1.96 -4.08 22.49
CA ILE A 443 -1.80 -3.58 23.86
C ILE A 443 -2.85 -2.54 24.27
N GLY A 444 -3.70 -2.06 23.34
CA GLY A 444 -4.72 -1.04 23.60
C GLY A 444 -4.26 0.41 23.54
N ASN A 445 -2.99 0.68 23.17
CA ASN A 445 -2.42 2.02 23.02
C ASN A 445 -2.70 2.66 21.64
N ALA A 446 -3.41 1.98 20.74
CA ALA A 446 -3.75 2.51 19.42
C ALA A 446 -4.60 3.79 19.53
N THR A 447 -4.03 4.92 19.09
CA THR A 447 -4.70 6.22 19.09
C THR A 447 -6.03 6.16 18.30
N PRO A 448 -7.15 6.68 18.84
CA PRO A 448 -8.46 6.60 18.18
C PRO A 448 -8.45 7.18 16.75
N ARG A 449 -8.75 6.34 15.76
CA ARG A 449 -8.63 6.66 14.33
C ARG A 449 -9.82 7.48 13.79
N GLN A 450 -10.17 8.56 14.47
CA GLN A 450 -11.22 9.47 14.01
C GLN A 450 -10.91 9.97 12.59
N GLN A 451 -11.88 9.87 11.68
CA GLN A 451 -11.82 10.53 10.37
C GLN A 451 -11.98 12.04 10.55
N LEU A 452 -10.89 12.72 10.91
CA LEU A 452 -10.85 14.17 11.07
C LEU A 452 -11.19 14.87 9.75
N ARG A 453 -12.44 15.32 9.62
CA ARG A 453 -12.90 16.10 8.46
C ARG A 453 -12.03 17.35 8.35
N VAL A 454 -11.40 17.53 7.19
CA VAL A 454 -10.70 18.78 6.86
C VAL A 454 -11.76 19.88 6.77
N ALA A 455 -11.73 20.83 7.71
CA ALA A 455 -12.47 22.10 7.59
C ALA A 455 -12.14 22.75 6.24
N ARG A 456 -13.16 23.32 5.60
CA ARG A 456 -13.07 23.76 4.20
C ARG A 456 -12.07 24.91 4.01
#